data_AF-A0A2C5YIC2-F1
#
_entry.id   AF-A0A2C5YIC2-F1
#
_cell.length_a   1.000
_cell.length_b   1.000
_cell.length_c   1.000
_cell.angle_alpha   90.00
_cell.angle_beta   90.00
_cell.angle_gamma   90.00
#
_symmetry.space_group_name_H-M   'P 1'
#
loop_
_entity.id
_entity.type
_entity.pdbx_description
1 polymer ?
#
loop_
_entity_poly.entity_id
_entity_poly.type
_entity_poly.pdbx_seq_one_letter_code
_entity_poly.pdbx_strand_id
1 'polypeptide(L)'
;MKGLLLAGLVYSLLIGLGAAALPSIHDCKRDHRCLADLLHFEGSLEVLQTQCQVGVYKEGTLTASISTINFRRLHPRCGRVVGHRYQFSAAEFRPVCNCIEDASLPRHCDSISCYGELLLMADSSAHTLRQRCLSRELEGSSPVTVSLSHFSSQPQCGSSAPGDMVRFSPEEYHPVCQCIVADEASSHIWPASEEAGSVDNVGLIYIDVFLHVVVKSLKSLRAEKFKQRGKTEDEFNYLLTPIMHKGIKFVIKSMDLTVDAFWASGRDNKIMRQTLHKGDNRDLNFYMVDELSADSKTIEPINSNTKVYCSPPPNSAAWREEQIGEPVLDGCIISVGMSPGNVTAAMGNAEWKTPLMICAISTAILHTIDMCQSQERLPVL
;
A
#
# COMPACT_ATOMS: atom_id res chain seq x y z
N MET A 1 48.77 21.88 10.52
CA MET A 1 47.67 21.06 11.04
C MET A 1 46.57 21.01 9.99
N LYS A 2 46.57 19.98 9.14
CA LYS A 2 45.53 19.74 8.12
C LYS A 2 44.67 18.60 8.64
N GLY A 3 43.43 18.91 9.03
CA GLY A 3 42.45 17.95 9.52
C GLY A 3 41.93 17.11 8.36
N LEU A 4 42.13 15.81 8.45
CA LEU A 4 41.61 14.80 7.53
C LEU A 4 40.13 14.57 7.85
N LEU A 5 39.23 15.05 7.00
CA LEU A 5 37.81 14.71 7.03
C LEU A 5 37.64 13.29 6.46
N LEU A 6 37.50 12.30 7.34
CA LEU A 6 37.07 10.95 6.97
C LEU A 6 35.56 10.98 6.68
N ALA A 7 35.20 10.96 5.40
CA ALA A 7 33.85 10.64 4.96
C ALA A 7 33.57 9.16 5.25
N GLY A 8 32.72 8.88 6.24
CA GLY A 8 32.26 7.54 6.54
C GLY A 8 31.32 7.04 5.45
N LEU A 9 31.72 5.98 4.75
CA LEU A 9 30.86 5.19 3.87
C LEU A 9 29.77 4.51 4.72
N VAL A 10 28.53 4.98 4.59
CA VAL A 10 27.35 4.34 5.17
C VAL A 10 27.00 3.13 4.30
N TYR A 11 27.23 1.92 4.80
CA TYR A 11 26.75 0.68 4.20
C TYR A 11 25.32 0.43 4.67
N SER A 12 24.34 0.81 3.86
CA SER A 12 22.93 0.42 4.06
C SER A 12 22.77 -1.05 3.69
N LEU A 13 22.84 -1.95 4.68
CA LEU A 13 22.58 -3.37 4.50
C LEU A 13 21.05 -3.60 4.52
N LEU A 14 20.42 -3.55 3.35
CA LEU A 14 19.01 -3.93 3.17
C LEU A 14 18.90 -5.46 3.26
N ILE A 15 18.53 -5.98 4.43
CA ILE A 15 18.16 -7.39 4.60
C ILE A 15 16.70 -7.53 4.20
N GLY A 16 16.46 -7.82 2.91
CA GLY A 16 15.14 -8.23 2.44
C GLY A 16 14.83 -9.63 2.93
N LEU A 17 14.08 -9.77 4.02
CA LEU A 17 13.33 -11.00 4.27
C LEU A 17 12.34 -11.13 3.11
N GLY A 18 12.55 -12.12 2.24
CA GLY A 18 11.69 -12.35 1.08
C GLY A 18 10.25 -12.59 1.54
N ALA A 19 9.43 -11.54 1.49
CA ALA A 19 8.00 -11.67 1.62
C ALA A 19 7.53 -12.57 0.48
N ALA A 20 6.90 -13.70 0.81
CA ALA A 20 6.24 -14.51 -0.21
C ALA A 20 5.24 -13.60 -0.95
N ALA A 21 5.32 -13.57 -2.28
CA ALA A 21 4.42 -12.77 -3.09
C ALA A 21 2.95 -13.12 -2.75
N LEU A 22 2.11 -12.11 -2.56
CA LEU A 22 0.70 -12.31 -2.25
C LEU A 22 0.02 -13.06 -3.42
N PRO A 23 -0.71 -14.16 -3.14
CA PRO A 23 -1.22 -15.04 -4.18
C PRO A 23 -2.24 -14.32 -5.06
N SER A 24 -2.08 -14.46 -6.38
CA SER A 24 -3.13 -14.43 -7.41
C SER A 24 -4.58 -14.69 -7.04
N ILE A 25 -5.60 -14.02 -7.59
CA ILE A 25 -6.91 -14.70 -7.67
C ILE A 25 -6.81 -15.94 -8.58
N HIS A 26 -5.95 -15.87 -9.61
CA HIS A 26 -5.59 -17.01 -10.43
C HIS A 26 -4.79 -18.06 -9.66
N ASP A 27 -3.83 -17.64 -8.83
CA ASP A 27 -3.09 -18.56 -7.94
C ASP A 27 -4.05 -19.21 -6.94
N CYS A 28 -4.99 -18.47 -6.34
CA CYS A 28 -6.01 -19.05 -5.46
C CYS A 28 -6.83 -20.13 -6.18
N LYS A 29 -7.18 -19.91 -7.45
CA LYS A 29 -7.91 -20.88 -8.26
C LYS A 29 -7.08 -22.11 -8.59
N ARG A 30 -5.77 -21.96 -8.77
CA ARG A 30 -4.85 -23.07 -9.03
C ARG A 30 -4.59 -23.88 -7.75
N ASP A 31 -4.34 -23.19 -6.65
CA ASP A 31 -3.74 -23.77 -5.45
C ASP A 31 -4.79 -24.22 -4.42
N HIS A 32 -6.04 -23.73 -4.53
CA HIS A 32 -7.14 -24.14 -3.65
C HIS A 32 -8.29 -24.83 -4.39
N ARG A 33 -8.32 -26.15 -4.30
CA ARG A 33 -9.37 -27.02 -4.88
C ARG A 33 -10.81 -26.64 -4.50
N CYS A 34 -10.99 -26.03 -3.31
CA CYS A 34 -12.29 -25.67 -2.76
C CYS A 34 -12.86 -24.36 -3.35
N LEU A 35 -12.02 -23.50 -3.96
CA LEU A 35 -12.46 -22.18 -4.41
C LEU A 35 -13.59 -22.28 -5.44
N ALA A 36 -13.47 -23.20 -6.40
CA ALA A 36 -14.46 -23.35 -7.46
C ALA A 36 -15.83 -23.84 -6.96
N ASP A 37 -15.88 -24.57 -5.84
CA ASP A 37 -17.15 -25.00 -5.25
C ASP A 37 -17.76 -23.86 -4.44
N LEU A 38 -16.98 -23.20 -3.59
CA LEU A 38 -17.44 -22.05 -2.80
C LEU A 38 -17.95 -20.92 -3.69
N LEU A 39 -17.25 -20.59 -4.79
CA LEU A 39 -17.73 -19.62 -5.78
C LEU A 39 -19.06 -20.03 -6.42
N HIS A 40 -19.25 -21.32 -6.67
CA HIS A 40 -20.52 -21.81 -7.21
C HIS A 40 -21.66 -21.71 -6.19
N PHE A 41 -21.37 -21.90 -4.90
CA PHE A 41 -22.35 -21.74 -3.83
C PHE A 41 -22.76 -20.29 -3.60
N GLU A 42 -21.79 -19.38 -3.55
CA GLU A 42 -22.05 -17.95 -3.29
C GLU A 42 -22.51 -17.19 -4.54
N GLY A 43 -22.28 -17.76 -5.72
CA GLY A 43 -22.70 -17.21 -7.01
C GLY A 43 -21.71 -16.22 -7.63
N SER A 44 -20.92 -15.50 -6.82
CA SER A 44 -19.86 -14.60 -7.31
C SER A 44 -18.67 -14.53 -6.36
N LEU A 45 -17.56 -13.97 -6.85
CA LEU A 45 -16.36 -13.76 -6.06
C LEU A 45 -16.57 -12.68 -4.99
N GLU A 46 -17.30 -11.62 -5.33
CA GLU A 46 -17.60 -10.49 -4.45
C GLU A 46 -18.45 -10.94 -3.24
N VAL A 47 -19.45 -11.80 -3.50
CA VAL A 47 -20.28 -12.38 -2.43
C VAL A 47 -19.42 -13.29 -1.54
N LEU A 48 -18.60 -14.17 -2.15
CA LEU A 48 -17.71 -15.06 -1.39
C LEU A 48 -16.70 -14.29 -0.53
N GLN A 49 -16.10 -13.23 -1.08
CA GLN A 49 -15.19 -12.34 -0.34
C GLN A 49 -15.89 -11.70 0.85
N THR A 50 -17.12 -11.20 0.66
CA THR A 50 -17.95 -10.66 1.75
C THR A 50 -18.21 -11.73 2.83
N GLN A 51 -18.50 -12.97 2.42
CA GLN A 51 -18.73 -14.08 3.36
C GLN A 51 -17.46 -14.49 4.13
N CYS A 52 -16.28 -14.33 3.53
CA CYS A 52 -14.99 -14.54 4.22
C CYS A 52 -14.73 -13.47 5.29
N GLN A 53 -14.98 -12.20 4.97
CA GLN A 53 -14.66 -11.09 5.87
C GLN A 53 -15.63 -10.96 7.05
N VAL A 54 -16.94 -11.08 6.78
CA VAL A 54 -17.99 -10.77 7.77
C VAL A 54 -19.08 -11.83 7.87
N GLY A 55 -19.06 -12.84 6.99
CA GLY A 55 -20.14 -13.82 6.89
C GLY A 55 -19.80 -15.20 7.42
N VAL A 56 -20.36 -16.23 6.78
CA VAL A 56 -20.36 -17.61 7.28
C VAL A 56 -19.00 -18.30 7.25
N TYR A 57 -18.00 -17.70 6.58
CA TYR A 57 -16.65 -18.25 6.49
C TYR A 57 -15.62 -17.49 7.33
N LYS A 58 -16.08 -16.55 8.18
CA LYS A 58 -15.20 -15.75 9.03
C LYS A 58 -14.38 -16.62 10.00
N GLU A 59 -13.19 -16.13 10.33
CA GLU A 59 -12.33 -16.68 11.39
C GLU A 59 -13.11 -16.90 12.71
N GLY A 60 -12.87 -18.05 13.35
CA GLY A 60 -13.64 -18.51 14.51
C GLY A 60 -14.80 -19.45 14.17
N THR A 61 -15.29 -19.43 12.92
CA THR A 61 -16.29 -20.42 12.48
C THR A 61 -15.64 -21.79 12.34
N LEU A 62 -16.27 -22.82 12.93
CA LEU A 62 -15.81 -24.21 12.86
C LEU A 62 -16.41 -24.95 11.65
N THR A 63 -17.66 -24.62 11.33
CA THR A 63 -18.40 -25.22 10.22
C THR A 63 -19.33 -24.19 9.57
N ALA A 64 -19.28 -24.08 8.24
CA ALA A 64 -20.22 -23.29 7.46
C ALA A 64 -21.28 -24.22 6.85
N SER A 65 -22.56 -23.83 6.84
CA SER A 65 -23.62 -24.69 6.31
C SER A 65 -24.60 -23.97 5.39
N ILE A 66 -24.71 -24.46 4.16
CA ILE A 66 -25.49 -23.84 3.07
C ILE A 66 -26.58 -24.80 2.62
N SER A 67 -27.77 -24.27 2.28
CA SER A 67 -28.89 -25.05 1.78
C SER A 67 -28.58 -25.68 0.41
N THR A 68 -28.89 -26.96 0.21
CA THR A 68 -28.66 -27.68 -1.07
C THR A 68 -29.66 -27.33 -2.16
N ILE A 69 -30.73 -26.60 -1.83
CA ILE A 69 -31.89 -26.39 -2.72
C ILE A 69 -31.48 -25.72 -4.05
N ASN A 70 -30.36 -25.00 -4.07
CA ASN A 70 -29.87 -24.28 -5.26
C ASN A 70 -28.59 -24.87 -5.87
N PHE A 71 -28.06 -25.98 -5.35
CA PHE A 71 -26.77 -26.50 -5.82
C PHE A 71 -26.93 -27.50 -6.96
N ARG A 72 -26.41 -27.16 -8.15
CA ARG A 72 -26.51 -28.00 -9.36
C ARG A 72 -25.24 -28.82 -9.67
N ARG A 73 -24.16 -28.66 -8.91
CA ARG A 73 -22.93 -29.41 -9.18
C ARG A 73 -23.06 -30.85 -8.68
N LEU A 74 -22.98 -31.81 -9.59
CA LEU A 74 -23.16 -33.24 -9.29
C LEU A 74 -22.08 -33.81 -8.36
N HIS A 75 -20.89 -33.20 -8.29
CA HIS A 75 -19.74 -33.70 -7.52
C HIS A 75 -18.86 -32.55 -7.00
N PRO A 76 -19.19 -31.94 -5.86
CA PRO A 76 -18.30 -30.96 -5.24
C PRO A 76 -17.02 -31.65 -4.74
N ARG A 77 -15.90 -30.95 -4.84
CA ARG A 77 -14.57 -31.40 -4.40
C ARG A 77 -14.33 -31.11 -2.92
N CYS A 78 -15.15 -30.26 -2.32
CA CYS A 78 -15.11 -29.93 -0.90
C CYS A 78 -16.49 -29.86 -0.26
N GLY A 79 -16.50 -29.90 1.07
CA GLY A 79 -17.69 -30.00 1.87
C GLY A 79 -18.30 -31.40 1.84
N ARG A 80 -19.27 -31.62 2.72
CA ARG A 80 -20.02 -32.87 2.83
C ARG A 80 -21.51 -32.60 2.94
N VAL A 81 -22.33 -33.48 2.36
CA VAL A 81 -23.78 -33.39 2.47
C VAL A 81 -24.22 -33.96 3.81
N VAL A 82 -24.93 -33.16 4.61
CA VAL A 82 -25.56 -33.57 5.87
C VAL A 82 -27.03 -33.18 5.81
N GLY A 83 -27.90 -34.17 5.52
CA GLY A 83 -29.31 -33.92 5.24
C GLY A 83 -29.49 -33.11 3.94
N HIS A 84 -30.21 -31.99 4.02
CA HIS A 84 -30.43 -31.07 2.90
C HIS A 84 -29.48 -29.86 2.91
N ARG A 85 -28.30 -30.02 3.52
CA ARG A 85 -27.30 -28.94 3.63
C ARG A 85 -25.92 -29.45 3.26
N TYR A 86 -25.15 -28.60 2.59
CA TYR A 86 -23.71 -28.77 2.49
C TYR A 86 -23.07 -28.18 3.75
N GLN A 87 -22.08 -28.89 4.29
CA GLN A 87 -21.27 -28.43 5.40
C GLN A 87 -19.80 -28.38 4.99
N PHE A 88 -19.16 -27.24 5.21
CA PHE A 88 -17.72 -27.05 5.03
C PHE A 88 -17.06 -26.94 6.40
N SER A 89 -15.99 -27.69 6.60
CA SER A 89 -15.13 -27.53 7.77
C SER A 89 -14.23 -26.30 7.60
N ALA A 90 -13.80 -25.74 8.73
CA ALA A 90 -12.81 -24.65 8.75
C ALA A 90 -11.56 -24.93 7.89
N ALA A 91 -11.08 -26.19 7.87
CA ALA A 91 -9.91 -26.57 7.08
C ALA A 91 -10.14 -26.48 5.56
N GLU A 92 -11.40 -26.47 5.10
CA GLU A 92 -11.74 -26.40 3.68
C GLU A 92 -11.93 -24.98 3.19
N PHE A 93 -12.59 -24.11 3.97
CA PHE A 93 -12.89 -22.74 3.55
C PHE A 93 -11.82 -21.73 3.99
N ARG A 94 -11.11 -21.93 5.11
CA ARG A 94 -10.12 -20.94 5.58
C ARG A 94 -8.97 -20.72 4.60
N PRO A 95 -8.34 -21.75 4.01
CA PRO A 95 -7.29 -21.52 3.02
C PRO A 95 -7.78 -20.72 1.82
N VAL A 96 -9.03 -20.96 1.39
CA VAL A 96 -9.66 -20.18 0.32
C VAL A 96 -9.90 -18.74 0.75
N CYS A 97 -10.49 -18.51 1.93
CA CYS A 97 -10.77 -17.17 2.42
C CYS A 97 -9.50 -16.37 2.66
N ASN A 98 -8.48 -16.96 3.28
CA ASN A 98 -7.18 -16.31 3.43
C ASN A 98 -6.61 -15.95 2.05
N CYS A 99 -6.65 -16.87 1.09
CA CYS A 99 -6.16 -16.58 -0.24
C CYS A 99 -6.96 -15.49 -0.95
N ILE A 100 -8.30 -15.49 -0.86
CA ILE A 100 -9.16 -14.45 -1.44
C ILE A 100 -8.90 -13.11 -0.77
N GLU A 101 -8.78 -13.09 0.56
CA GLU A 101 -8.49 -11.89 1.33
C GLU A 101 -7.13 -11.32 0.89
N ASP A 102 -6.09 -12.15 0.87
CA ASP A 102 -4.76 -11.79 0.39
C ASP A 102 -4.76 -11.34 -1.08
N ALA A 103 -5.52 -12.03 -1.94
CA ALA A 103 -5.66 -11.71 -3.36
C ALA A 103 -6.50 -10.45 -3.62
N SER A 104 -7.35 -10.08 -2.66
CA SER A 104 -8.22 -8.90 -2.68
C SER A 104 -7.57 -7.67 -2.08
N LEU A 105 -6.44 -7.83 -1.39
CA LEU A 105 -5.55 -6.71 -1.15
C LEU A 105 -5.12 -6.20 -2.53
N PRO A 106 -5.30 -4.90 -2.84
CA PRO A 106 -4.89 -4.34 -4.12
C PRO A 106 -3.47 -4.80 -4.43
N ARG A 107 -3.22 -5.43 -5.57
CA ARG A 107 -1.84 -5.76 -5.92
C ARG A 107 -1.18 -4.48 -6.36
N HIS A 108 -0.04 -4.16 -5.75
CA HIS A 108 0.89 -3.32 -6.47
C HIS A 108 1.34 -4.07 -7.73
N CYS A 109 1.46 -3.32 -8.81
CA CYS A 109 1.83 -3.88 -10.09
C CYS A 109 3.23 -4.54 -10.05
N ASP A 110 4.05 -4.21 -9.05
CA ASP A 110 5.36 -4.82 -8.77
C ASP A 110 5.32 -6.33 -8.46
N SER A 111 4.18 -6.85 -8.01
CA SER A 111 3.95 -8.28 -7.79
C SER A 111 3.60 -9.05 -9.07
N ILE A 112 3.36 -8.34 -10.18
CA ILE A 112 3.03 -8.96 -11.48
C ILE A 112 4.34 -9.38 -12.15
N SER A 113 4.35 -10.59 -12.71
CA SER A 113 5.47 -11.08 -13.53
C SER A 113 5.84 -10.04 -14.59
N CYS A 114 7.13 -9.84 -14.82
CA CYS A 114 7.69 -8.83 -15.72
C CYS A 114 7.59 -7.36 -15.30
N TYR A 115 6.98 -7.01 -14.17
CA TYR A 115 6.94 -5.61 -13.77
C TYR A 115 8.34 -5.02 -13.61
N GLY A 116 9.26 -5.74 -12.94
CA GLY A 116 10.62 -5.26 -12.72
C GLY A 116 11.35 -4.98 -14.03
N GLU A 117 11.32 -5.91 -14.98
CA GLU A 117 11.92 -5.76 -16.30
C GLU A 117 11.29 -4.63 -17.12
N LEU A 118 9.96 -4.50 -17.09
CA LEU A 118 9.25 -3.43 -17.78
C LEU A 118 9.50 -2.06 -17.14
N LEU A 119 9.68 -2.02 -15.82
CA LEU A 119 10.06 -0.81 -15.11
C LEU A 119 11.50 -0.39 -15.47
N LEU A 120 12.43 -1.35 -15.58
CA LEU A 120 13.80 -1.09 -16.07
C LEU A 120 13.81 -0.58 -17.52
N MET A 121 12.97 -1.14 -18.40
CA MET A 121 12.77 -0.62 -19.76
C MET A 121 12.25 0.83 -19.77
N ALA A 122 11.54 1.22 -18.72
CA ALA A 122 11.03 2.57 -18.50
C ALA A 122 11.94 3.43 -17.60
N ASP A 123 13.26 3.20 -17.65
CA ASP A 123 14.27 3.97 -16.91
C ASP A 123 14.04 3.95 -15.38
N SER A 124 13.55 2.82 -14.85
CA SER A 124 13.15 2.67 -13.44
C SER A 124 12.03 3.63 -12.98
N SER A 125 11.23 4.17 -13.90
CA SER A 125 10.18 5.14 -13.61
C SER A 125 8.79 4.55 -13.85
N ALA A 126 8.00 4.42 -12.79
CA ALA A 126 6.62 3.94 -12.86
C ALA A 126 5.74 4.87 -13.72
N HIS A 127 5.99 6.18 -13.65
CA HIS A 127 5.34 7.17 -14.49
C HIS A 127 5.66 6.96 -15.97
N THR A 128 6.93 6.72 -16.32
CA THR A 128 7.34 6.45 -17.70
C THR A 128 6.72 5.15 -18.21
N LEU A 129 6.72 4.09 -17.39
CA LEU A 129 6.09 2.81 -17.74
C LEU A 129 4.59 3.00 -18.01
N ARG A 130 3.92 3.76 -17.16
CA ARG A 130 2.51 4.12 -17.34
C ARG A 130 2.26 4.88 -18.64
N GLN A 131 3.08 5.88 -18.96
CA GLN A 131 2.94 6.61 -20.23
C GLN A 131 3.13 5.67 -21.43
N ARG A 132 4.04 4.69 -21.36
CA ARG A 132 4.19 3.67 -22.41
C ARG A 132 3.00 2.71 -22.53
N CYS A 133 2.35 2.38 -21.40
CA CYS A 133 1.10 1.62 -21.40
C CYS A 133 -0.05 2.42 -22.04
N LEU A 134 -0.10 3.75 -21.85
CA LEU A 134 -1.12 4.63 -22.42
C LEU A 134 -0.84 5.03 -23.88
N SER A 135 0.44 5.09 -24.29
CA SER A 135 0.86 5.62 -25.60
C SER A 135 0.68 4.66 -26.78
N ARG A 136 0.00 3.53 -26.56
CA ARG A 136 -0.12 2.38 -27.49
C ARG A 136 1.16 1.58 -27.73
N GLU A 137 2.30 2.00 -27.20
CA GLU A 137 3.57 1.25 -27.30
C GLU A 137 3.43 -0.15 -26.67
N LEU A 138 2.73 -0.23 -25.53
CA LEU A 138 2.43 -1.48 -24.83
C LEU A 138 0.93 -1.84 -24.83
N GLU A 139 0.13 -1.25 -25.72
CA GLU A 139 -1.30 -1.61 -25.87
C GLU A 139 -1.52 -2.57 -27.05
N GLY A 140 -0.61 -2.56 -28.04
CA GLY A 140 -0.71 -3.40 -29.23
C GLY A 140 -0.63 -4.90 -28.95
N SER A 141 -0.97 -5.71 -29.96
CA SER A 141 -0.79 -7.16 -29.98
C SER A 141 0.62 -7.58 -30.44
N SER A 142 1.50 -6.62 -30.69
CA SER A 142 2.84 -6.83 -31.21
C SER A 142 3.84 -6.91 -30.05
N PRO A 143 4.69 -7.95 -30.00
CA PRO A 143 5.73 -8.04 -28.99
C PRO A 143 6.68 -6.84 -29.01
N VAL A 144 7.12 -6.42 -27.82
CA VAL A 144 8.07 -5.31 -27.65
C VAL A 144 9.47 -5.86 -27.46
N THR A 145 10.45 -5.29 -28.15
CA THR A 145 11.85 -5.72 -28.09
C THR A 145 12.73 -4.64 -27.49
N VAL A 146 13.54 -5.00 -26.49
CA VAL A 146 14.44 -4.10 -25.76
C VAL A 146 15.86 -4.65 -25.79
N SER A 147 16.86 -3.78 -25.93
CA SER A 147 18.27 -4.22 -25.86
C SER A 147 18.62 -4.73 -24.46
N LEU A 148 19.32 -5.86 -24.37
CA LEU A 148 19.85 -6.44 -23.13
C LEU A 148 20.69 -5.43 -22.33
N SER A 149 21.29 -4.44 -23.01
CA SER A 149 22.05 -3.36 -22.37
C SER A 149 21.24 -2.48 -21.40
N HIS A 150 19.90 -2.51 -21.47
CA HIS A 150 19.03 -1.80 -20.51
C HIS A 150 18.95 -2.51 -19.16
N PHE A 151 19.33 -3.80 -19.09
CA PHE A 151 19.21 -4.58 -17.88
C PHE A 151 20.59 -4.72 -17.22
N SER A 152 20.65 -4.44 -15.92
CA SER A 152 21.88 -4.62 -15.12
C SER A 152 22.22 -6.09 -14.86
N SER A 153 21.25 -6.99 -15.09
CA SER A 153 21.38 -8.44 -14.95
C SER A 153 20.49 -9.13 -15.99
N GLN A 154 20.66 -10.45 -16.17
CA GLN A 154 19.82 -11.20 -17.09
C GLN A 154 18.35 -11.13 -16.63
N PRO A 155 17.43 -10.63 -17.46
CA PRO A 155 16.03 -10.47 -17.06
C PRO A 155 15.38 -11.83 -16.79
N GLN A 156 14.49 -11.87 -15.80
CA GLN A 156 13.80 -13.10 -15.40
C GLN A 156 12.60 -13.43 -16.28
N CYS A 157 12.19 -12.47 -17.12
CA CYS A 157 11.09 -12.64 -18.04
C CYS A 157 11.37 -12.04 -19.41
N GLY A 158 10.45 -12.25 -20.36
CA GLY A 158 10.73 -12.04 -21.76
C GLY A 158 11.53 -13.20 -22.36
N SER A 159 11.54 -13.26 -23.68
CA SER A 159 12.24 -14.28 -24.46
C SER A 159 13.45 -13.67 -25.17
N SER A 160 14.58 -14.39 -25.24
CA SER A 160 15.74 -13.91 -25.99
C SER A 160 15.40 -13.78 -27.49
N ALA A 161 15.79 -12.67 -28.08
CA ALA A 161 15.64 -12.37 -29.50
C ALA A 161 17.02 -12.10 -30.16
N PRO A 162 17.14 -12.21 -31.50
CA PRO A 162 18.40 -11.98 -32.19
C PRO A 162 18.98 -10.58 -31.92
N GLY A 163 20.30 -10.50 -31.79
CA GLY A 163 21.02 -9.24 -31.63
C GLY A 163 21.03 -8.68 -30.20
N ASP A 164 21.19 -9.55 -29.20
CA ASP A 164 21.20 -9.19 -27.77
C ASP A 164 19.94 -8.42 -27.34
N MET A 165 18.79 -8.87 -27.82
CA MET A 165 17.49 -8.27 -27.51
C MET A 165 16.66 -9.21 -26.62
N VAL A 166 15.77 -8.62 -25.83
CA VAL A 166 14.73 -9.31 -25.06
C VAL A 166 13.39 -8.94 -25.65
N ARG A 167 12.55 -9.93 -25.89
CA ARG A 167 11.22 -9.78 -26.48
C ARG A 167 10.16 -10.12 -25.44
N PHE A 168 9.33 -9.13 -25.11
CA PHE A 168 8.17 -9.28 -24.24
C PHE A 168 6.91 -9.50 -25.08
N SER A 169 6.18 -10.58 -24.83
CA SER A 169 4.91 -10.86 -25.50
C SER A 169 3.75 -10.08 -24.86
N PRO A 170 2.63 -9.87 -25.58
CA PRO A 170 1.45 -9.23 -25.01
C PRO A 170 0.97 -9.87 -23.70
N GLU A 171 1.07 -11.19 -23.58
CA GLU A 171 0.69 -11.92 -22.37
C GLU A 171 1.56 -11.57 -21.16
N GLU A 172 2.79 -11.10 -21.39
CA GLU A 172 3.72 -10.68 -20.34
C GLU A 172 3.52 -9.22 -19.92
N TYR A 173 3.34 -8.29 -20.88
CA TYR A 173 3.21 -6.87 -20.55
C TYR A 173 1.76 -6.38 -20.35
N HIS A 174 0.74 -7.03 -20.92
CA HIS A 174 -0.65 -6.63 -20.73
C HIS A 174 -1.09 -6.70 -19.26
N PRO A 175 -0.78 -7.74 -18.46
CA PRO A 175 -1.16 -7.74 -17.05
C PRO A 175 -0.55 -6.58 -16.26
N VAL A 176 0.70 -6.22 -16.57
CA VAL A 176 1.40 -5.07 -15.98
C VAL A 176 0.73 -3.77 -16.38
N CYS A 177 0.48 -3.57 -17.68
CA CYS A 177 -0.18 -2.36 -18.16
C CYS A 177 -1.64 -2.25 -17.70
N GLN A 178 -2.39 -3.36 -17.67
CA GLN A 178 -3.73 -3.40 -17.10
C GLN A 178 -3.69 -2.99 -15.63
N CYS A 179 -2.75 -3.48 -14.84
CA CYS A 179 -2.63 -3.04 -13.45
C CYS A 179 -2.32 -1.54 -13.35
N ILE A 180 -1.30 -1.07 -14.06
CA ILE A 180 -0.83 0.33 -13.99
C ILE A 180 -1.88 1.33 -14.53
N VAL A 181 -2.71 0.92 -15.49
CA VAL A 181 -3.74 1.75 -16.13
C VAL A 181 -5.12 1.58 -15.47
N ALA A 182 -5.50 0.36 -15.06
CA ALA A 182 -6.78 0.11 -14.37
C ALA A 182 -6.85 0.80 -13.00
N ASP A 183 -5.69 1.14 -12.44
CA ASP A 183 -5.59 2.03 -11.29
C ASP A 183 -6.23 3.41 -11.50
N GLU A 184 -6.60 3.77 -12.73
CA GLU A 184 -7.30 5.02 -13.06
C GLU A 184 -8.78 4.80 -13.47
N ALA A 185 -9.10 3.66 -14.10
CA ALA A 185 -10.44 3.39 -14.63
C ALA A 185 -11.33 2.57 -13.68
N SER A 186 -10.73 1.80 -12.76
CA SER A 186 -11.43 0.95 -11.78
C SER A 186 -11.14 1.33 -10.33
N SER A 187 -10.11 2.13 -10.07
CA SER A 187 -10.18 3.00 -8.92
C SER A 187 -11.30 3.98 -9.23
N HIS A 188 -12.35 3.98 -8.42
CA HIS A 188 -13.05 5.22 -8.20
C HIS A 188 -11.99 6.17 -7.67
N ILE A 189 -11.32 6.90 -8.56
CA ILE A 189 -10.79 8.22 -8.25
C ILE A 189 -12.02 8.90 -7.69
N TRP A 190 -12.14 8.94 -6.37
CA TRP A 190 -13.03 9.86 -5.72
C TRP A 190 -12.33 11.18 -5.91
N PRO A 191 -12.67 12.01 -6.92
CA PRO A 191 -12.17 13.38 -6.89
C PRO A 191 -12.52 13.86 -5.49
N ALA A 192 -11.51 14.31 -4.74
CA ALA A 192 -11.74 14.85 -3.41
C ALA A 192 -12.42 16.23 -3.57
N SER A 193 -13.62 16.24 -4.14
CA SER A 193 -14.57 17.33 -4.04
C SER A 193 -15.30 17.18 -2.71
N GLU A 194 -15.86 18.29 -2.21
CA GLU A 194 -16.75 18.28 -1.03
C GLU A 194 -17.92 17.28 -1.15
N GLU A 195 -18.21 16.78 -2.35
CA GLU A 195 -19.21 15.74 -2.60
C GLU A 195 -18.80 14.39 -2.01
N ALA A 196 -17.51 14.01 -1.99
CA ALA A 196 -17.06 12.79 -1.31
C ALA A 196 -17.23 12.85 0.22
N GLY A 197 -17.22 14.05 0.80
CA GLY A 197 -17.49 14.24 2.24
C GLY A 197 -18.98 14.25 2.61
N SER A 198 -19.87 14.41 1.63
CA SER A 198 -21.31 14.61 1.83
C SER A 198 -22.19 13.47 1.29
N VAL A 199 -21.60 12.50 0.58
CA VAL A 199 -22.30 11.28 0.20
C VAL A 199 -22.25 10.30 1.37
N ASP A 200 -23.39 10.07 2.02
CA ASP A 200 -23.61 9.12 3.14
C ASP A 200 -23.29 7.64 2.80
N ASN A 201 -22.59 7.36 1.70
CA ASN A 201 -22.25 6.03 1.18
C ASN A 201 -20.89 6.02 0.46
N VAL A 202 -19.90 6.80 0.89
CA VAL A 202 -18.52 6.53 0.46
C VAL A 202 -18.14 5.17 1.05
N GLY A 203 -17.98 4.18 0.17
CA GLY A 203 -17.55 2.84 0.55
C GLY A 203 -16.21 2.86 1.29
N LEU A 204 -15.77 1.69 1.75
CA LEU A 204 -14.47 1.56 2.41
C LEU A 204 -13.35 2.17 1.54
N ILE A 205 -12.61 3.12 2.09
CA ILE A 205 -11.44 3.73 1.46
C ILE A 205 -10.24 2.85 1.76
N TYR A 206 -9.52 2.40 0.74
CA TYR A 206 -8.29 1.62 0.91
C TYR A 206 -7.09 2.52 0.71
N ILE A 207 -6.13 2.45 1.63
CA ILE A 207 -4.86 3.19 1.53
C ILE A 207 -3.74 2.18 1.64
N ASP A 208 -2.92 2.16 0.62
CA ASP A 208 -1.73 1.34 0.54
C ASP A 208 -0.62 1.98 1.37
N VAL A 209 0.12 1.19 2.15
CA VAL A 209 1.05 1.69 3.17
C VAL A 209 2.44 1.09 2.99
N PHE A 210 3.44 1.96 2.92
CA PHE A 210 4.86 1.62 3.00
C PHE A 210 5.39 1.93 4.39
N LEU A 211 5.69 0.89 5.16
CA LEU A 211 6.08 1.00 6.56
C LEU A 211 7.60 0.98 6.72
N HIS A 212 8.18 2.14 7.00
CA HIS A 212 9.63 2.33 7.15
C HIS A 212 10.01 2.33 8.61
N VAL A 213 10.71 1.30 9.07
CA VAL A 213 11.15 1.18 10.46
C VAL A 213 12.61 1.61 10.54
N VAL A 214 12.86 2.77 11.14
CA VAL A 214 14.18 3.40 11.16
C VAL A 214 14.76 3.35 12.57
N VAL A 215 15.84 2.58 12.73
CA VAL A 215 16.41 2.24 14.04
C VAL A 215 17.84 2.72 14.19
N LYS A 216 18.23 3.07 15.42
CA LYS A 216 19.60 3.50 15.73
C LYS A 216 20.60 2.36 15.58
N SER A 217 20.17 1.15 15.90
CA SER A 217 20.98 -0.07 15.78
C SER A 217 20.09 -1.31 15.72
N LEU A 218 20.64 -2.42 15.23
CA LEU A 218 19.96 -3.72 15.23
C LEU A 218 19.69 -4.30 16.64
N LYS A 219 20.18 -3.64 17.69
CA LYS A 219 19.96 -3.98 19.11
C LYS A 219 18.88 -3.10 19.76
N SER A 220 18.27 -2.15 19.04
CA SER A 220 17.22 -1.32 19.60
C SER A 220 15.95 -2.14 19.86
N LEU A 221 15.12 -1.70 20.81
CA LEU A 221 13.86 -2.37 21.11
C LEU A 221 12.96 -2.47 19.87
N ARG A 222 12.94 -1.45 19.02
CA ARG A 222 12.15 -1.43 17.78
C ARG A 222 12.72 -2.41 16.74
N ALA A 223 14.04 -2.54 16.63
CA ALA A 223 14.66 -3.57 15.80
C ALA A 223 14.32 -4.99 16.28
N GLU A 224 14.30 -5.23 17.59
CA GLU A 224 13.88 -6.52 18.16
C GLU A 224 12.39 -6.81 17.95
N LYS A 225 11.52 -5.79 18.04
CA LYS A 225 10.11 -5.91 17.68
C LYS A 225 9.94 -6.24 16.19
N PHE A 226 10.68 -5.59 15.31
CA PHE A 226 10.63 -5.83 13.86
C PHE A 226 10.93 -7.28 13.49
N LYS A 227 11.88 -7.92 14.19
CA LYS A 227 12.22 -9.33 13.98
C LYS A 227 11.09 -10.28 14.40
N GLN A 228 10.16 -9.83 15.24
CA GLN A 228 9.00 -10.61 15.67
C GLN A 228 7.86 -10.40 14.68
N ARG A 229 7.54 -11.44 13.92
CA ARG A 229 6.46 -11.44 12.92
C ARG A 229 5.17 -10.86 13.50
N GLY A 230 4.58 -9.88 12.82
CA GLY A 230 3.30 -9.27 13.15
C GLY A 230 3.36 -8.16 14.21
N LYS A 231 4.44 -8.04 14.99
CA LYS A 231 4.48 -7.07 16.12
C LYS A 231 4.52 -5.62 15.67
N THR A 232 5.18 -5.34 14.56
CA THR A 232 5.23 -3.98 14.01
C THR A 232 3.91 -3.62 13.37
N GLU A 233 3.30 -4.56 12.65
CA GLU A 233 1.97 -4.41 12.03
C GLU A 233 0.88 -4.21 13.10
N ASP A 234 0.94 -4.97 14.20
CA ASP A 234 0.06 -4.79 15.37
C ASP A 234 0.21 -3.38 15.97
N GLU A 235 1.45 -2.89 16.12
CA GLU A 235 1.72 -1.54 16.64
C GLU A 235 1.15 -0.47 15.70
N PHE A 236 1.36 -0.62 14.38
CA PHE A 236 0.78 0.27 13.37
C PHE A 236 -0.75 0.29 13.41
N ASN A 237 -1.39 -0.89 13.38
CA ASN A 237 -2.85 -1.02 13.41
C ASN A 237 -3.45 -0.45 14.71
N TYR A 238 -2.78 -0.68 15.84
CA TYR A 238 -3.19 -0.10 17.12
C TYR A 238 -3.18 1.44 17.10
N LEU A 239 -2.13 2.04 16.55
CA LEU A 239 -2.00 3.50 16.46
C LEU A 239 -3.05 4.13 15.54
N LEU A 240 -3.43 3.44 14.46
CA LEU A 240 -4.42 3.93 13.48
C LEU A 240 -5.86 3.47 13.73
N THR A 241 -6.11 2.67 14.76
CA THR A 241 -7.46 2.19 15.11
C THR A 241 -8.53 3.31 15.13
N PRO A 242 -8.28 4.51 15.69
CA PRO A 242 -9.28 5.59 15.70
C PRO A 242 -9.66 6.10 14.30
N ILE A 243 -8.74 5.99 13.33
CA ILE A 243 -8.93 6.41 11.95
C ILE A 243 -9.64 5.32 11.16
N MET A 244 -9.30 4.05 11.42
CA MET A 244 -9.92 2.92 10.75
C MET A 244 -11.43 2.84 10.97
N HIS A 245 -11.89 3.27 12.14
CA HIS A 245 -13.33 3.36 12.46
C HIS A 245 -14.10 4.36 11.58
N LYS A 246 -13.41 5.19 10.78
CA LYS A 246 -14.01 6.16 9.86
C LYS A 246 -14.18 5.62 8.42
N GLY A 247 -14.17 4.30 8.26
CA GLY A 247 -14.34 3.65 6.95
C GLY A 247 -13.06 3.61 6.12
N ILE A 248 -11.90 3.76 6.77
CA ILE A 248 -10.59 3.74 6.13
C ILE A 248 -9.88 2.42 6.47
N LYS A 249 -9.35 1.74 5.47
CA LYS A 249 -8.62 0.48 5.61
C LYS A 249 -7.22 0.65 5.07
N PHE A 250 -6.24 0.54 5.97
CA PHE A 250 -4.84 0.55 5.62
C PHE A 250 -4.40 -0.86 5.18
N VAL A 251 -3.69 -0.94 4.05
CA VAL A 251 -3.12 -2.17 3.52
C VAL A 251 -1.61 -2.03 3.54
N ILE A 252 -0.91 -2.74 4.42
CA ILE A 252 0.55 -2.71 4.48
C ILE A 252 1.13 -3.49 3.30
N LYS A 253 1.98 -2.84 2.53
CA LYS A 253 2.47 -3.33 1.23
C LYS A 253 3.89 -3.79 1.29
N SER A 254 4.72 -2.97 1.91
CA SER A 254 6.06 -3.38 2.29
C SER A 254 6.37 -2.83 3.67
N MET A 255 7.24 -3.55 4.35
CA MET A 255 7.79 -3.14 5.62
C MET A 255 9.31 -3.34 5.55
N ASP A 256 10.07 -2.29 5.78
CA ASP A 256 11.53 -2.31 5.74
C ASP A 256 12.15 -1.83 7.05
N LEU A 257 13.36 -2.35 7.32
CA LEU A 257 14.17 -1.95 8.47
C LEU A 257 15.41 -1.21 7.96
N THR A 258 15.52 0.07 8.30
CA THR A 258 16.67 0.91 7.99
C THR A 258 17.46 1.18 9.28
N VAL A 259 18.77 0.93 9.25
CA VAL A 259 19.66 1.21 10.38
C VAL A 259 20.43 2.50 10.12
N ASP A 260 19.91 3.61 10.66
CA ASP A 260 20.56 4.92 10.58
C ASP A 260 20.30 5.69 11.88
N ALA A 261 21.37 5.98 12.63
CA ALA A 261 21.26 6.61 13.93
C ALA A 261 20.83 8.08 13.87
N PHE A 262 21.11 8.79 12.76
CA PHE A 262 20.70 10.18 12.58
C PHE A 262 19.20 10.23 12.32
N TRP A 263 18.73 9.49 11.31
CA TRP A 263 17.32 9.43 10.95
C TRP A 263 16.46 8.86 12.08
N ALA A 264 16.92 7.80 12.74
CA ALA A 264 16.21 7.20 13.87
C ALA A 264 16.12 8.12 15.10
N SER A 265 16.93 9.19 15.16
CA SER A 265 16.81 10.25 16.17
C SER A 265 15.96 11.44 15.72
N GLY A 266 15.32 11.34 14.54
CA GLY A 266 14.50 12.38 13.93
C GLY A 266 15.29 13.43 13.16
N ARG A 267 16.60 13.23 12.88
CA ARG A 267 17.41 14.21 12.13
C ARG A 267 17.33 13.94 10.64
N ASP A 268 17.57 14.98 9.84
CA ASP A 268 17.58 14.92 8.38
C ASP A 268 16.30 14.30 7.78
N ASN A 269 15.14 14.58 8.40
CA ASN A 269 13.85 14.01 7.98
C ASN A 269 13.56 14.20 6.49
N LYS A 270 13.96 15.34 5.92
CA LYS A 270 13.81 15.60 4.48
C LYS A 270 14.53 14.56 3.63
N ILE A 271 15.81 14.30 3.93
CA ILE A 271 16.65 13.34 3.19
C ILE A 271 16.16 11.92 3.44
N MET A 272 15.83 11.59 4.69
CA MET A 272 15.26 10.28 5.06
C MET A 272 14.01 9.97 4.22
N ARG A 273 13.04 10.89 4.22
CA ARG A 273 11.78 10.70 3.49
C ARG A 273 12.02 10.59 1.99
N GLN A 274 12.81 11.47 1.41
CA GLN A 274 13.19 11.38 -0.01
C GLN A 274 13.85 10.04 -0.37
N THR A 275 14.68 9.50 0.51
CA THR A 275 15.44 8.27 0.25
C THR A 275 14.60 7.02 0.41
N LEU A 276 13.72 7.01 1.41
CA LEU A 276 12.93 5.83 1.76
C LEU A 276 11.56 5.81 1.08
N HIS A 277 11.10 6.95 0.52
CA HIS A 277 9.81 7.05 -0.13
C HIS A 277 9.59 5.95 -1.16
N LYS A 278 8.42 5.32 -1.09
CA LYS A 278 7.94 4.32 -2.02
C LYS A 278 6.51 4.65 -2.43
N GLY A 279 6.10 4.06 -3.55
CA GLY A 279 4.77 4.27 -4.08
C GLY A 279 4.64 5.56 -4.89
N ASP A 280 3.40 5.95 -5.12
CA ASP A 280 3.04 7.21 -5.75
C ASP A 280 2.36 8.14 -4.73
N ASN A 281 1.72 9.20 -5.21
CA ASN A 281 1.00 10.16 -4.38
C ASN A 281 -0.16 9.53 -3.61
N ARG A 282 -0.55 8.28 -3.91
CA ARG A 282 -1.68 7.54 -3.35
C ARG A 282 -1.39 6.65 -2.18
N ASP A 283 -0.10 6.48 -1.93
CA ASP A 283 0.38 5.58 -0.92
C ASP A 283 0.83 6.34 0.33
N LEU A 284 0.51 5.80 1.49
CA LEU A 284 0.96 6.33 2.75
C LEU A 284 2.36 5.80 3.07
N ASN A 285 3.34 6.71 3.02
CA ASN A 285 4.66 6.44 3.57
C ASN A 285 4.64 6.71 5.09
N PHE A 286 4.82 5.66 5.89
CA PHE A 286 4.73 5.72 7.35
C PHE A 286 6.06 5.35 7.99
N TYR A 287 6.69 6.32 8.67
CA TYR A 287 8.02 6.22 9.23
C TYR A 287 7.96 6.00 10.74
N MET A 288 8.42 4.84 11.20
CA MET A 288 8.55 4.47 12.60
C MET A 288 10.01 4.66 13.04
N VAL A 289 10.35 5.80 13.66
CA VAL A 289 11.70 6.12 14.15
C VAL A 289 11.91 5.75 15.63
N ASP A 290 13.13 5.45 16.06
CA ASP A 290 13.46 5.23 17.49
C ASP A 290 13.22 6.51 18.35
N GLU A 291 13.88 6.63 19.50
CA GLU A 291 13.78 7.77 20.39
C GLU A 291 14.40 9.05 19.77
N LEU A 292 13.58 10.11 19.71
CA LEU A 292 14.00 11.42 19.19
C LEU A 292 15.15 12.02 20.00
N SER A 293 16.00 12.79 19.31
CA SER A 293 17.00 13.65 19.94
C SER A 293 16.31 14.69 20.85
N ALA A 294 16.92 14.96 22.01
CA ALA A 294 16.42 16.00 22.94
C ALA A 294 16.51 17.42 22.35
N ASP A 295 17.35 17.62 21.33
CA ASP A 295 17.49 18.88 20.61
C ASP A 295 16.37 19.06 19.58
N SER A 296 15.33 19.82 19.98
CA SER A 296 14.13 20.06 19.18
C SER A 296 14.42 20.72 17.82
N LYS A 297 15.49 21.51 17.70
CA LYS A 297 15.84 22.20 16.44
C LYS A 297 16.36 21.22 15.39
N THR A 298 16.92 20.10 15.82
CA THR A 298 17.49 19.10 14.91
C THR A 298 16.47 18.09 14.41
N ILE A 299 15.27 18.08 14.98
CA ILE A 299 14.24 17.07 14.68
C ILE A 299 13.05 17.60 13.89
N GLU A 300 13.09 18.86 13.45
CA GLU A 300 12.04 19.43 12.62
C GLU A 300 11.81 18.59 11.35
N PRO A 301 10.54 18.38 10.94
CA PRO A 301 9.33 19.00 11.46
C PRO A 301 8.68 18.27 12.66
N ILE A 302 9.33 17.24 13.22
CA ILE A 302 8.78 16.46 14.35
C ILE A 302 8.80 17.31 15.62
N ASN A 303 7.65 17.41 16.28
CA ASN A 303 7.56 18.06 17.58
C ASN A 303 7.97 17.06 18.70
N SER A 304 8.94 17.44 19.54
CA SER A 304 9.48 16.58 20.60
C SER A 304 8.45 16.16 21.66
N ASN A 305 7.42 16.99 21.88
CA ASN A 305 6.35 16.71 22.85
C ASN A 305 5.31 15.75 22.27
N THR A 306 4.89 15.99 21.03
CA THR A 306 3.90 15.13 20.37
C THR A 306 4.51 13.85 19.84
N LYS A 307 5.82 13.84 19.52
CA LYS A 307 6.57 12.71 18.95
C LYS A 307 5.97 12.18 17.63
N VAL A 308 5.20 13.01 16.94
CA VAL A 308 4.57 12.70 15.65
C VAL A 308 4.57 13.94 14.78
N TYR A 309 4.73 13.71 13.48
CA TYR A 309 4.48 14.68 12.43
C TYR A 309 3.85 13.96 11.25
N CYS A 310 2.82 14.54 10.65
CA CYS A 310 2.32 14.12 9.35
C CYS A 310 2.33 15.35 8.47
N SER A 311 2.81 15.22 7.24
CA SER A 311 2.68 16.33 6.30
C SER A 311 1.20 16.59 6.01
N PRO A 312 0.82 17.86 5.83
CA PRO A 312 -0.43 18.18 5.17
C PRO A 312 -0.48 17.55 3.77
N PRO A 313 -1.67 17.51 3.16
CA PRO A 313 -1.81 17.08 1.78
C PRO A 313 -0.92 17.91 0.81
N PRO A 314 -0.08 17.30 -0.06
CA PRO A 314 0.54 17.96 -1.20
C PRO A 314 -0.33 19.00 -1.91
N ASN A 315 0.26 20.15 -2.25
CA ASN A 315 -0.38 21.30 -2.91
C ASN A 315 -1.48 22.03 -2.11
N SER A 316 -1.81 21.58 -0.89
CA SER A 316 -2.70 22.32 -0.01
C SER A 316 -2.11 23.68 0.42
N ALA A 317 -2.95 24.56 0.96
CA ALA A 317 -2.49 25.80 1.57
C ALA A 317 -1.44 25.54 2.68
N ALA A 318 -1.73 24.60 3.58
CA ALA A 318 -0.82 24.18 4.64
C ALA A 318 0.51 23.63 4.11
N TRP A 319 0.50 22.82 3.04
CA TRP A 319 1.74 22.34 2.41
C TRP A 319 2.63 23.46 1.89
N ARG A 320 2.01 24.46 1.24
CA ARG A 320 2.73 25.64 0.72
C ARG A 320 3.25 26.51 1.85
N GLU A 321 2.48 26.66 2.92
CA GLU A 321 2.85 27.45 4.09
C GLU A 321 4.00 26.81 4.88
N GLU A 322 3.97 25.49 5.08
CA GLU A 322 5.04 24.73 5.72
C GLU A 322 6.31 24.59 4.85
N GLN A 323 6.26 25.01 3.58
CA GLN A 323 7.38 24.93 2.62
C GLN A 323 8.02 23.54 2.53
N ILE A 324 7.19 22.49 2.59
CA ILE A 324 7.65 21.09 2.67
C ILE A 324 8.50 20.73 1.44
N GLY A 325 8.09 21.19 0.26
CA GLY A 325 8.80 21.01 -0.99
C GLY A 325 8.12 20.01 -1.91
N GLU A 326 8.89 19.06 -2.44
CA GLU A 326 8.44 18.06 -3.42
C GLU A 326 7.46 17.05 -2.79
N PRO A 327 6.42 16.58 -3.51
CA PRO A 327 5.43 15.61 -3.00
C PRO A 327 6.01 14.28 -2.48
N VAL A 328 7.22 13.90 -2.91
CA VAL A 328 7.97 12.75 -2.36
C VAL A 328 8.21 12.86 -0.85
N LEU A 329 8.11 14.08 -0.30
CA LEU A 329 8.16 14.38 1.11
C LEU A 329 6.77 14.28 1.76
N ASP A 330 5.84 13.48 1.23
CA ASP A 330 4.57 13.20 1.90
C ASP A 330 4.69 11.99 2.87
N GLY A 331 3.79 11.89 3.85
CA GLY A 331 3.75 10.81 4.83
C GLY A 331 3.76 11.23 6.32
N CYS A 332 3.82 10.23 7.20
CA CYS A 332 3.74 10.40 8.65
C CYS A 332 4.97 9.80 9.35
N ILE A 333 5.58 10.55 10.27
CA ILE A 333 6.68 10.10 11.14
C ILE A 333 6.19 9.96 12.57
N ILE A 334 6.46 8.83 13.20
CA ILE A 334 6.17 8.56 14.61
C ILE A 334 7.39 8.03 15.36
N SER A 335 7.59 8.52 16.59
CA SER A 335 8.61 7.98 17.50
C SER A 335 8.03 7.00 18.52
N VAL A 336 8.90 6.26 19.20
CA VAL A 336 8.55 5.30 20.25
C VAL A 336 7.82 5.93 21.44
N GLY A 337 6.93 5.15 22.06
CA GLY A 337 6.20 5.56 23.27
C GLY A 337 4.97 6.41 23.00
N MET A 338 4.40 6.30 21.81
CA MET A 338 3.24 7.06 21.36
C MET A 338 1.92 6.36 21.68
N SER A 339 0.89 7.17 21.99
CA SER A 339 -0.48 6.70 22.15
C SER A 339 -1.30 6.96 20.87
N PRO A 340 -2.35 6.16 20.60
CA PRO A 340 -3.24 6.39 19.45
C PRO A 340 -3.89 7.77 19.43
N GLY A 341 -4.14 8.36 20.61
CA GLY A 341 -4.72 9.69 20.75
C GLY A 341 -3.82 10.79 20.19
N ASN A 342 -2.50 10.70 20.41
CA ASN A 342 -1.55 11.67 19.87
C ASN A 342 -1.41 11.56 18.34
N VAL A 343 -1.45 10.33 17.80
CA VAL A 343 -1.43 10.10 16.35
C VAL A 343 -2.70 10.67 15.70
N THR A 344 -3.86 10.38 16.28
CA THR A 344 -5.15 10.93 15.84
C THR A 344 -5.15 12.45 15.90
N ALA A 345 -4.61 13.03 16.98
CA ALA A 345 -4.51 14.48 17.12
C ALA A 345 -3.57 15.07 16.07
N ALA A 346 -2.41 14.48 15.76
CA ALA A 346 -1.52 15.02 14.73
C ALA A 346 -2.10 14.90 13.32
N MET A 347 -2.76 13.78 13.02
CA MET A 347 -3.49 13.60 11.77
C MET A 347 -4.76 14.46 11.69
N GLY A 348 -5.24 15.01 12.82
CA GLY A 348 -6.44 15.85 12.91
C GLY A 348 -6.22 17.34 13.23
N ASN A 349 -5.04 17.74 13.75
CA ASN A 349 -4.70 19.10 14.20
C ASN A 349 -3.88 19.91 13.19
N ALA A 350 -3.45 19.33 12.08
CA ALA A 350 -3.25 20.15 10.88
C ALA A 350 -4.58 20.90 10.68
N GLU A 351 -4.56 22.21 10.52
CA GLU A 351 -5.73 23.10 10.70
C GLU A 351 -6.88 22.77 9.74
N TRP A 352 -7.73 21.82 10.13
CA TRP A 352 -8.76 21.22 9.30
C TRP A 352 -10.02 21.02 10.16
N LYS A 353 -10.62 22.13 10.61
CA LYS A 353 -11.92 22.10 11.30
C LYS A 353 -13.02 21.94 10.26
N THR A 354 -13.80 20.85 10.34
CA THR A 354 -14.82 20.28 9.38
C THR A 354 -14.20 19.31 8.34
N PRO A 355 -14.94 18.49 7.55
CA PRO A 355 -14.66 17.08 7.13
C PRO A 355 -13.43 16.84 6.22
N LEU A 356 -12.30 17.41 6.61
CA LEU A 356 -11.01 17.48 5.93
C LEU A 356 -10.01 16.48 6.48
N MET A 357 -10.38 15.70 7.51
CA MET A 357 -9.62 14.50 7.88
C MET A 357 -9.60 13.47 6.74
N ILE A 358 -10.59 13.53 5.82
CA ILE A 358 -10.55 12.79 4.56
C ILE A 358 -9.48 13.40 3.65
N CYS A 359 -9.36 14.72 3.52
CA CYS A 359 -8.37 15.40 2.66
C CYS A 359 -6.89 15.17 3.02
N ALA A 360 -6.53 15.00 4.30
CA ALA A 360 -5.16 14.66 4.70
C ALA A 360 -4.77 13.21 4.34
N ILE A 361 -5.76 12.37 4.07
CA ILE A 361 -5.63 11.05 3.45
C ILE A 361 -5.88 11.12 1.92
N SER A 362 -6.59 12.15 1.45
CA SER A 362 -7.06 12.34 0.07
C SER A 362 -6.06 13.02 -0.86
N THR A 363 -4.82 13.26 -0.45
CA THR A 363 -3.77 13.60 -1.45
C THR A 363 -3.21 12.41 -2.18
N ALA A 364 -3.63 11.23 -1.73
CA ALA A 364 -3.80 10.09 -2.57
C ALA A 364 -4.76 10.23 -3.75
N ILE A 365 -5.48 11.35 -3.88
CA ILE A 365 -6.61 11.40 -4.82
C ILE A 365 -6.81 12.80 -5.43
N LEU A 366 -5.76 13.62 -5.56
CA LEU A 366 -5.90 14.95 -6.19
C LEU A 366 -4.92 15.17 -7.36
N HIS A 367 -5.47 15.04 -8.58
CA HIS A 367 -5.09 15.85 -9.72
C HIS A 367 -6.32 16.62 -10.23
N THR A 368 -6.10 17.87 -10.66
CA THR A 368 -6.97 18.85 -11.34
C THR A 368 -7.85 19.83 -10.51
N ILE A 369 -7.38 21.10 -10.51
CA ILE A 369 -8.08 22.43 -10.54
C ILE A 369 -8.67 23.06 -9.24
N ASP A 370 -7.89 23.95 -8.62
CA ASP A 370 -8.11 25.41 -8.43
C ASP A 370 -9.50 26.01 -8.10
N MET A 371 -10.31 25.44 -7.19
CA MET A 371 -11.56 26.10 -6.73
C MET A 371 -11.87 26.07 -5.21
N CYS A 372 -10.88 25.88 -4.33
CA CYS A 372 -11.10 26.00 -2.87
C CYS A 372 -10.67 27.37 -2.29
N GLN A 373 -10.96 28.49 -2.99
CA GLN A 373 -10.52 29.83 -2.55
C GLN A 373 -11.59 30.93 -2.48
N SER A 374 -12.89 30.65 -2.52
CA SER A 374 -13.88 31.73 -2.38
C SER A 374 -14.99 31.45 -1.37
N GLN A 375 -14.68 31.51 -0.08
CA GLN A 375 -15.69 31.93 0.90
C GLN A 375 -15.10 32.44 2.22
N GLU A 376 -14.20 33.43 2.16
CA GLU A 376 -13.99 34.34 3.29
C GLU A 376 -13.97 35.77 2.79
N ARG A 377 -15.14 36.42 2.86
CA ARG A 377 -15.44 37.87 2.97
C ARG A 377 -16.74 38.20 2.22
N LEU A 378 -17.86 38.02 2.91
CA LEU A 378 -18.97 38.95 2.74
C LEU A 378 -18.94 39.90 3.94
N PRO A 379 -18.87 41.22 3.73
CA PRO A 379 -19.05 42.16 4.82
C PRO A 379 -20.50 42.06 5.31
N VAL A 380 -20.65 42.02 6.62
CA VAL A 380 -21.92 42.33 7.28
C VAL A 380 -22.28 43.77 6.88
N LEU A 381 -23.42 43.93 6.19
CA LEU A 381 -24.15 45.18 6.08
C LEU A 381 -25.48 45.04 6.81
#